data_AF-A0A0H5RVW1-F1
#
_entry.id   AF-A0A0H5RVW1-F1
#
_cell.length_a   1.000
_cell.length_b   1.000
_cell.length_c   1.000
_cell.angle_alpha   90.00
_cell.angle_beta   90.00
_cell.angle_gamma   90.00
#
_symmetry.space_group_name_H-M   'P 1'
#
loop_
_entity.id
_entity.type
_entity.pdbx_description
1 polymer ?
#
loop_
_entity_poly.entity_id
_entity_poly.type
_entity_poly.pdbx_seq_one_letter_code
_entity_poly.pdbx_strand_id
1 'polypeptide(L)'
;MSSEMTPPSEPVAVWVDESGRLMSDLGGVDTQCHVSVRAGHCPERPQCVLLHRAPGPRLLFGELMSELDDEAGIYLETHAKQLDADLISITVDHVGPHGPAGSWRYRLLPMRWKTGDGWRDTDTRLAVWPD
;
A
#
# COMPACT_ATOMS: atom_id res chain seq x y z
N MET A 1 -15.04 -1.69 32.98
CA MET A 1 -15.35 -2.13 31.60
C MET A 1 -14.01 -2.44 30.96
N SER A 2 -13.67 -3.72 30.87
CA SER A 2 -12.40 -4.16 30.29
C SER A 2 -12.51 -4.03 28.79
N SER A 3 -11.70 -3.17 28.18
CA SER A 3 -11.50 -3.21 26.73
C SER A 3 -10.93 -4.57 26.39
N GLU A 4 -11.70 -5.41 25.69
CA GLU A 4 -11.16 -6.60 25.04
C GLU A 4 -10.14 -6.12 24.01
N MET A 5 -8.88 -6.12 24.41
CA MET A 5 -7.75 -6.00 23.51
C MET A 5 -7.74 -7.31 22.72
N THR A 6 -8.39 -7.30 21.56
CA THR A 6 -8.29 -8.40 20.59
C THR A 6 -6.79 -8.69 20.43
N PRO A 7 -6.33 -9.95 20.62
CA PRO A 7 -4.91 -10.24 20.45
C PRO A 7 -4.49 -9.73 19.06
N PRO A 8 -3.30 -9.13 18.92
CA PRO A 8 -2.82 -8.75 17.60
C PRO A 8 -2.86 -10.02 16.74
N SER A 9 -3.53 -9.95 15.61
CA SER A 9 -3.54 -11.02 14.62
C SER A 9 -2.10 -11.47 14.38
N GLU A 10 -1.88 -12.77 14.29
CA GLU A 10 -0.53 -13.30 14.01
C GLU A 10 0.06 -12.57 12.79
N PRO A 11 1.32 -12.08 12.85
CA PRO A 11 1.91 -11.35 11.75
C PRO A 11 1.95 -12.19 10.47
N VAL A 12 1.45 -11.62 9.38
CA VAL A 12 1.47 -12.25 8.05
C VAL A 12 2.92 -12.37 7.58
N ALA A 13 3.33 -13.56 7.15
CA ALA A 13 4.63 -13.74 6.53
C ALA A 13 4.64 -13.09 5.15
N VAL A 14 5.71 -12.36 4.85
CA VAL A 14 6.00 -11.78 3.53
C VAL A 14 7.40 -12.17 3.11
N TRP A 15 7.59 -12.56 1.85
CA TRP A 15 8.86 -13.06 1.34
C TRP A 15 9.04 -12.76 -0.15
N VAL A 16 10.26 -12.87 -0.63
CA VAL A 16 10.57 -12.89 -2.06
C VAL A 16 10.67 -14.34 -2.50
N ASP A 17 9.90 -14.75 -3.51
CA ASP A 17 9.98 -16.10 -4.06
C ASP A 17 11.19 -16.29 -4.99
N GLU A 18 11.39 -17.50 -5.50
CA GLU A 18 12.51 -17.85 -6.39
C GLU A 18 12.52 -17.04 -7.70
N SER A 19 11.38 -16.47 -8.09
CA SER A 19 11.24 -15.62 -9.27
C SER A 19 11.48 -14.14 -9.00
N GLY A 20 11.81 -13.77 -7.76
CA GLY A 20 11.99 -12.39 -7.34
C GLY A 20 10.67 -11.65 -7.06
N ARG A 21 9.54 -12.36 -6.98
CA ARG A 21 8.23 -11.74 -6.70
C ARG A 21 7.98 -11.65 -5.21
N LEU A 22 7.36 -10.55 -4.80
CA LEU A 22 6.94 -10.36 -3.43
C LEU A 22 5.63 -11.11 -3.17
N MET A 23 5.67 -11.98 -2.16
CA MET A 23 4.60 -12.90 -1.79
C MET A 23 4.26 -12.75 -0.31
N SER A 24 3.04 -13.13 0.05
CA SER A 24 2.58 -13.22 1.44
C SER A 24 1.78 -14.50 1.66
N ASP A 25 1.49 -14.83 2.92
CA ASP A 25 0.58 -15.96 3.24
C ASP A 25 -0.80 -15.79 2.58
N LEU A 26 -1.18 -14.56 2.24
CA LEU A 26 -2.44 -14.19 1.61
C LEU A 26 -2.33 -14.09 0.07
N GLY A 27 -1.18 -14.44 -0.51
CA GLY A 27 -0.91 -14.40 -1.95
C GLY A 27 0.05 -13.28 -2.38
N GLY A 28 0.17 -13.07 -3.69
CA GLY A 28 1.11 -12.12 -4.27
C GLY A 28 0.84 -10.67 -3.85
N VAL A 29 1.91 -9.95 -3.50
CA VAL A 29 1.90 -8.54 -3.13
C VAL A 29 2.19 -7.71 -4.37
N ASP A 30 1.35 -6.70 -4.60
CA ASP A 30 1.53 -5.79 -5.72
C ASP A 30 2.64 -4.77 -5.43
N THR A 31 3.72 -4.88 -6.19
CA THR A 31 4.89 -3.98 -6.13
C THR A 31 4.94 -2.99 -7.30
N GLN A 32 3.92 -2.97 -8.16
CA GLN A 32 3.88 -2.10 -9.35
C GLN A 32 2.77 -1.04 -9.25
N CYS A 33 2.25 -0.80 -8.05
CA CYS A 33 1.35 0.31 -7.78
C CYS A 33 2.17 1.61 -7.70
N HIS A 34 2.28 2.30 -8.85
CA HIS A 34 2.99 3.56 -8.96
C HIS A 34 2.01 4.73 -9.05
N VAL A 35 2.26 5.76 -8.24
CA VAL A 35 1.47 6.99 -8.19
C VAL A 35 2.31 8.16 -8.68
N SER A 36 1.71 9.07 -9.44
CA SER A 36 2.36 10.28 -9.91
C SER A 36 1.48 11.49 -9.65
N VAL A 37 2.10 12.63 -9.37
CA VAL A 37 1.41 13.92 -9.27
C VAL A 37 1.75 14.73 -10.52
N ARG A 38 0.73 15.20 -11.25
CA ARG A 38 0.92 15.99 -12.47
C ARG A 38 0.22 17.32 -12.36
N ALA A 39 0.98 18.40 -12.53
CA ALA A 39 0.44 19.75 -12.62
C ALA A 39 -0.22 20.00 -13.99
N GLY A 40 -1.35 20.71 -14.00
CA GLY A 40 -2.04 21.12 -15.22
C GLY A 40 -2.61 19.96 -16.07
N HIS A 41 -2.73 18.76 -15.51
CA HIS A 41 -3.30 17.60 -16.21
C HIS A 41 -4.81 17.76 -16.44
N CYS A 42 -5.55 18.25 -15.44
CA CYS A 42 -6.95 18.64 -15.58
C CYS A 42 -7.10 20.17 -15.59
N PRO A 43 -7.94 20.75 -16.47
CA PRO A 43 -8.19 22.19 -16.48
C PRO A 43 -8.77 22.73 -15.16
N GLU A 44 -9.51 21.88 -14.44
CA GLU A 44 -10.23 22.25 -13.21
C GLU A 44 -9.38 22.07 -11.93
N ARG A 45 -8.18 21.48 -12.03
CA ARG A 45 -7.33 21.17 -10.87
C ARG A 45 -5.89 21.61 -11.09
N PRO A 46 -5.23 22.22 -10.08
CA PRO A 46 -3.83 22.63 -10.20
C PRO A 46 -2.89 21.42 -10.29
N GLN A 47 -3.21 20.32 -9.60
CA GLN A 47 -2.48 19.07 -9.59
C GLN A 47 -3.46 17.90 -9.58
N CYS A 48 -3.13 16.85 -10.34
CA CYS A 48 -3.84 15.57 -10.33
C CYS A 48 -2.93 14.48 -9.77
N VAL A 49 -3.51 13.58 -8.97
CA VAL A 49 -2.88 12.35 -8.50
C VAL A 49 -3.33 11.21 -9.40
N LEU A 50 -2.37 10.49 -9.98
CA LEU A 50 -2.65 9.45 -10.98
C LEU A 50 -1.99 8.13 -10.58
N LEU A 51 -2.72 7.02 -10.73
CA LEU A 51 -2.13 5.69 -10.79
C LEU A 51 -1.96 5.25 -12.23
N HIS A 52 -0.89 4.53 -12.55
CA HIS A 52 -0.73 3.94 -13.88
C HIS A 52 -1.74 2.82 -14.18
N ARG A 53 -2.12 2.07 -13.15
CA ARG A 53 -3.17 1.05 -13.17
C ARG A 53 -3.84 0.95 -11.81
N ALA A 54 -4.99 0.28 -11.75
CA ALA A 54 -5.60 -0.03 -10.45
C ALA A 54 -4.61 -0.85 -9.59
N PRO A 55 -4.52 -0.56 -8.28
CA PRO A 55 -3.70 -1.32 -7.35
C PRO A 55 -4.26 -2.74 -7.20
N GLY A 56 -3.37 -3.67 -6.90
CA GLY A 56 -3.74 -5.03 -6.54
C GLY A 56 -4.38 -5.10 -5.15
N PRO A 57 -4.92 -6.27 -4.78
CA PRO A 57 -5.59 -6.48 -3.51
C PRO A 57 -4.64 -6.49 -2.31
N ARG A 58 -3.31 -6.49 -2.51
CA ARG A 58 -2.29 -6.56 -1.45
C ARG A 58 -1.16 -5.60 -1.76
N LEU A 59 -0.82 -4.72 -0.83
CA LEU A 59 0.24 -3.72 -0.95
C LEU A 59 1.08 -3.70 0.34
N LEU A 60 2.33 -3.26 0.25
CA LEU A 60 3.09 -2.88 1.45
C LEU A 60 2.75 -1.45 1.85
N PHE A 61 2.67 -1.20 3.15
CA PHE A 61 2.42 0.12 3.75
C PHE A 61 3.39 0.34 4.92
N GLY A 62 4.21 1.39 4.91
CA GLY A 62 5.26 1.65 5.92
C GLY A 62 6.66 1.85 5.30
N GLU A 63 7.73 1.60 6.08
CA GLU A 63 9.15 2.03 5.87
C GLU A 63 9.72 2.04 4.43
N LEU A 64 9.22 1.19 3.52
CA LEU A 64 9.59 1.23 2.09
C LEU A 64 8.94 2.39 1.30
N MET A 65 8.05 3.16 1.93
CA MET A 65 7.28 4.24 1.31
C MET A 65 7.76 5.64 1.72
N SER A 66 8.57 5.74 2.77
CA SER A 66 9.06 7.00 3.34
C SER A 66 10.48 7.38 2.88
N GLU A 67 11.27 6.44 2.34
CA GLU A 67 12.66 6.70 1.89
C GLU A 67 12.81 6.98 0.38
N LEU A 68 11.71 7.14 -0.36
CA LEU A 68 11.76 7.47 -1.79
C LEU A 68 11.69 8.99 -1.99
N ASP A 69 12.88 9.57 -1.82
CA ASP A 69 13.31 10.91 -2.14
C ASP A 69 12.71 11.43 -3.48
N ASP A 70 12.02 12.56 -3.36
CA ASP A 70 11.62 13.69 -4.21
C ASP A 70 11.80 13.69 -5.76
N GLU A 71 12.43 12.69 -6.39
CA GLU A 71 12.53 12.55 -7.86
C GLU A 71 11.99 11.22 -8.42
N ALA A 72 11.62 10.24 -7.57
CA ALA A 72 11.15 8.92 -8.03
C ALA A 72 9.68 8.58 -7.70
N GLY A 73 8.92 9.50 -7.11
CA GLY A 73 7.45 9.49 -7.10
C GLY A 73 6.80 8.15 -6.73
N ILE A 74 7.05 7.63 -5.53
CA ILE A 74 6.20 6.58 -4.95
C ILE A 74 5.65 7.07 -3.60
N TYR A 75 4.84 8.13 -3.64
CA TYR A 75 4.14 8.64 -2.46
C TYR A 75 2.76 8.01 -2.33
N LEU A 76 2.65 6.79 -1.80
CA LEU A 76 1.36 6.32 -1.30
C LEU A 76 1.05 6.89 0.09
N GLU A 77 2.03 7.33 0.88
CA GLU A 77 1.77 7.89 2.22
C GLU A 77 1.01 9.23 2.20
N THR A 78 1.18 10.08 1.18
CA THR A 78 0.45 11.37 1.08
C THR A 78 -0.99 11.24 0.56
N HIS A 79 -1.35 10.08 0.02
CA HIS A 79 -2.68 9.84 -0.58
C HIS A 79 -3.44 8.67 0.05
N ALA A 80 -2.77 7.87 0.87
CA ALA A 80 -3.40 6.94 1.78
C ALA A 80 -3.87 7.71 3.02
N LYS A 81 -5.17 7.97 3.11
CA LYS A 81 -5.78 8.52 4.32
C LYS A 81 -5.98 7.40 5.32
N GLN A 82 -5.35 7.50 6.49
CA GLN A 82 -5.68 6.64 7.62
C GLN A 82 -7.11 6.94 8.10
N LEU A 83 -7.95 5.92 8.10
CA LEU A 83 -9.35 5.98 8.54
C LEU A 83 -9.51 5.44 9.97
N ASP A 84 -8.70 4.43 10.34
CA ASP A 84 -8.63 3.83 11.67
C ASP A 84 -7.21 3.28 11.92
N ALA A 85 -6.95 2.71 13.10
CA ALA A 85 -5.68 2.10 13.46
C ALA A 85 -5.20 1.03 12.46
N ASP A 86 -6.13 0.27 11.90
CA ASP A 86 -5.88 -0.82 10.94
C ASP A 86 -6.55 -0.58 9.58
N LEU A 87 -6.96 0.65 9.24
CA LEU A 87 -7.71 0.92 8.01
C LEU A 87 -7.20 2.17 7.30
N ILE A 88 -6.88 2.02 6.01
CA ILE A 88 -6.51 3.14 5.13
C ILE A 88 -7.44 3.20 3.92
N SER A 89 -7.49 4.37 3.30
CA SER A 89 -8.14 4.62 2.02
C SER A 89 -7.17 5.30 1.08
N ILE A 90 -6.96 4.74 -0.11
CA ILE A 90 -6.22 5.37 -1.20
C ILE A 90 -7.24 5.99 -2.15
N THR A 91 -7.06 7.25 -2.50
CA THR A 91 -7.92 7.94 -3.48
C THR A 91 -7.06 8.72 -4.46
N VAL A 92 -7.35 8.56 -5.76
CA VAL A 92 -6.63 9.23 -6.84
C VAL A 92 -7.61 9.83 -7.84
N ASP A 93 -7.18 10.88 -8.53
CA ASP A 93 -8.00 11.60 -9.51
C ASP A 93 -8.18 10.79 -10.79
N HIS A 94 -7.16 10.01 -11.18
CA HIS A 94 -7.19 9.20 -12.40
C HIS A 94 -6.48 7.85 -12.24
N VAL A 95 -7.08 6.83 -12.84
CA VAL A 95 -6.45 5.52 -13.09
C VAL A 95 -6.11 5.40 -14.57
N GLY A 96 -4.84 5.48 -14.90
CA GLY A 96 -4.33 5.67 -16.25
C GLY A 96 -4.32 7.16 -16.66
N PRO A 97 -3.82 7.49 -17.86
CA PRO A 97 -3.60 8.89 -18.27
C PRO A 97 -4.85 9.77 -18.29
N HIS A 98 -6.02 9.20 -18.56
CA HIS A 98 -7.31 9.92 -18.61
C HIS A 98 -8.47 9.07 -18.08
N GLY A 99 -8.16 8.06 -17.26
CA GLY A 99 -9.21 7.18 -16.73
C GLY A 99 -10.01 7.84 -15.60
N PRO A 100 -11.03 7.14 -15.09
CA PRO A 100 -11.83 7.67 -13.99
C PRO A 100 -11.02 7.78 -12.71
N ALA A 101 -11.53 8.55 -11.75
CA ALA A 101 -11.04 8.54 -10.38
C ALA A 101 -11.15 7.15 -9.76
N GLY A 102 -10.24 6.85 -8.83
CA GLY A 102 -10.13 5.55 -8.17
C GLY A 102 -10.14 5.71 -6.65
N SER A 103 -10.80 4.78 -5.96
CA SER A 103 -10.79 4.73 -4.50
C SER A 103 -10.78 3.28 -4.02
N TRP A 104 -9.87 2.97 -3.10
CA TRP A 104 -9.70 1.64 -2.52
C TRP A 104 -9.50 1.75 -1.02
N ARG A 105 -10.03 0.78 -0.29
CA ARG A 105 -9.83 0.66 1.15
C ARG A 105 -9.02 -0.59 1.42
N TYR A 106 -8.10 -0.50 2.38
CA TYR A 106 -7.26 -1.62 2.76
C TYR A 106 -7.21 -1.73 4.28
N ARG A 107 -7.37 -2.95 4.78
CA ARG A 107 -7.03 -3.29 6.16
C ARG A 107 -5.52 -3.48 6.28
N LEU A 108 -4.91 -2.88 7.29
CA LEU A 108 -3.50 -3.02 7.61
C LEU A 108 -3.31 -4.20 8.56
N LEU A 109 -2.60 -5.23 8.11
CA LEU A 109 -2.23 -6.37 8.94
C LEU A 109 -0.77 -6.24 9.40
N PRO A 110 -0.45 -6.61 10.65
CA PRO A 110 0.94 -6.77 11.05
C PRO A 110 1.60 -7.81 10.14
N MET A 111 2.87 -7.59 9.80
CA MET A 111 3.64 -8.52 8.98
C MET A 111 5.05 -8.72 9.51
N ARG A 112 5.67 -9.80 9.04
CA ARG A 112 7.09 -10.10 9.26
C ARG A 112 7.72 -10.61 7.98
N TRP A 113 8.99 -10.30 7.80
CA TRP A 113 9.77 -10.78 6.67
C TRP A 113 10.25 -12.21 6.92
N LYS A 114 9.95 -13.13 6.00
CA LYS A 114 10.60 -14.43 5.93
C LYS A 114 11.83 -14.29 5.04
N THR A 115 13.00 -14.48 5.63
CA THR A 115 14.32 -14.38 4.98
C THR A 115 14.99 -15.75 4.95
N GLY A 116 16.10 -15.87 4.22
CA GLY A 116 16.89 -17.11 4.20
C GLY A 116 17.41 -17.50 5.60
N ASP A 117 17.68 -16.51 6.45
CA ASP A 117 18.28 -16.69 7.78
C ASP A 117 17.26 -16.72 8.92
N GLY A 118 15.95 -16.64 8.60
CA GLY A 118 14.87 -16.66 9.58
C GLY A 118 13.86 -15.53 9.41
N TRP A 119 13.33 -15.03 10.53
CA TRP A 119 12.29 -14.00 10.55
C TRP A 119 12.87 -12.63 10.92
N ARG A 120 12.39 -11.58 10.25
CA ARG A 120 12.71 -10.18 10.58
C ARG A 120 11.42 -9.39 10.83
N ASP A 121 11.31 -8.81 12.02
CA ASP A 121 10.23 -7.92 12.39
C ASP A 121 10.31 -6.58 11.62
N THR A 122 9.18 -5.89 11.49
CA THR A 122 9.11 -4.60 10.80
C THR A 122 7.89 -3.81 11.26
N ASP A 123 7.98 -2.49 11.18
CA ASP A 123 6.82 -1.61 11.34
C ASP A 123 5.97 -1.53 10.07
N THR A 124 6.46 -2.08 8.94
CA THR A 124 5.66 -2.27 7.73
C THR A 124 4.42 -3.11 8.04
N ARG A 125 3.32 -2.77 7.37
CA ARG A 125 2.04 -3.48 7.40
C ARG A 125 1.74 -4.00 6.01
N LEU A 126 1.06 -5.15 5.94
CA LEU A 126 0.46 -5.62 4.70
C LEU A 126 -0.94 -5.00 4.58
N ALA A 127 -1.12 -4.11 3.62
CA ALA A 127 -2.41 -3.54 3.28
C ALA A 127 -3.18 -4.52 2.39
N VAL A 128 -4.34 -4.99 2.85
CA VAL A 128 -5.17 -5.99 2.17
C VAL A 128 -6.55 -5.42 1.89
N TRP A 129 -6.98 -5.46 0.63
CA TRP A 129 -8.32 -5.05 0.22
C TRP A 129 -9.32 -6.04 0.87
N PRO A 130 -10.29 -5.58 1.68
CA PRO A 130 -11.38 -6.44 2.13
C PRO A 130 -12.26 -6.84 0.94
N ASP A 131 -12.44 -8.14 0.74
CA ASP A 131 -13.38 -8.71 -0.24
C ASP A 131 -14.78 -8.08 -0.17
#